data_AF-A0A7G9GGX4-F1
#
_entry.id   AF-A0A7G9GGX4-F1
#
_cell.length_a   1.000
_cell.length_b   1.000
_cell.length_c   1.000
_cell.angle_alpha   90.00
_cell.angle_beta   90.00
_cell.angle_gamma   90.00
#
_symmetry.space_group_name_H-M   'P 1'
#
loop_
_entity.id
_entity.type
_entity.pdbx_description
1 polymer ?
#
loop_
_entity_poly.entity_id
_entity_poly.type
_entity_poly.pdbx_seq_one_letter_code
_entity_poly.pdbx_strand_id
1 'polypeptide(L)'
;MKITFLGHSGYAVEISGLLLVFDYETGCLPLDSDPAEAVFFVSHQHQDHFNPQIFSMEPLAGRAAYVLSRDTRRKVRKIGGPEERIHYMTAGEEVCLDAGDKTLRIRTLCSTDCGVAFLVGCGEYQIYHGGDLNCWSWPGDSKQHRNQMVAEYRREIQKLKGEKIHVAFCPLDPRLEEWYAEGFRYFLEHVDADYVWPMHMWKEFGTVGRFLDSLEDEKQKGRVVSVSHDGQQWECGRVAEIEEPDFGCEGRPDGEAAQDRLLVRMEDGSTRVRWEADSSLYDRGVDEGSLLTWEV
;
A
#
# COMPACT_ATOMS: atom_id res chain seq x y z
N MET A 1 -1.39 12.10 5.27
CA MET A 1 -1.00 10.70 5.47
C MET A 1 0.46 10.56 5.14
N LYS A 2 1.24 9.85 5.95
CA LYS A 2 2.66 9.55 5.68
C LYS A 2 2.84 8.04 5.49
N ILE A 3 3.63 7.64 4.51
CA ILE A 3 3.92 6.24 4.20
C ILE A 3 5.42 6.02 4.31
N THR A 4 5.85 4.93 4.92
CA THR A 4 7.25 4.52 5.03
C THR A 4 7.39 3.08 4.57
N PHE A 5 8.29 2.82 3.62
CA PHE A 5 8.68 1.45 3.28
C PHE A 5 9.71 0.97 4.31
N LEU A 6 9.38 -0.07 5.08
CA LEU A 6 10.24 -0.56 6.17
C LEU A 6 11.27 -1.56 5.67
N GLY A 7 10.87 -2.40 4.71
CA GLY A 7 11.70 -3.43 4.11
C GLY A 7 10.90 -4.67 3.75
N HIS A 8 11.32 -5.37 2.68
CA HIS A 8 10.64 -6.55 2.14
C HIS A 8 9.15 -6.34 1.85
N SER A 9 8.26 -6.76 2.77
CA SER A 9 6.81 -6.60 2.69
C SER A 9 6.27 -5.56 3.69
N GLY A 10 7.14 -5.02 4.54
CA GLY A 10 6.77 -4.13 5.62
C GLY A 10 6.53 -2.69 5.18
N TYR A 11 5.39 -2.14 5.60
CA TYR A 11 5.02 -0.73 5.41
C TYR A 11 4.46 -0.14 6.70
N ALA A 12 4.77 1.14 6.95
CA ALA A 12 4.09 1.93 7.97
C ALA A 12 3.28 3.04 7.29
N VAL A 13 2.05 3.25 7.75
CA VAL A 13 1.15 4.32 7.31
C VAL A 13 0.69 5.10 8.52
N GLU A 14 1.01 6.39 8.56
CA GLU A 14 0.56 7.30 9.60
C GLU A 14 -0.60 8.15 9.09
N ILE A 15 -1.71 8.12 9.85
CA ILE A 15 -2.91 8.91 9.59
C ILE A 15 -3.36 9.56 10.90
N SER A 16 -3.20 10.87 10.99
CA SER A 16 -3.74 11.72 12.04
C SER A 16 -3.34 11.23 13.44
N GLY A 17 -2.06 10.92 13.60
CA GLY A 17 -1.44 10.42 14.83
C GLY A 17 -1.63 8.92 15.11
N LEU A 18 -2.34 8.18 14.25
CA LEU A 18 -2.47 6.73 14.30
C LEU A 18 -1.45 6.07 13.35
N LEU A 19 -0.61 5.18 13.89
CA LEU A 19 0.36 4.43 13.12
C LEU A 19 -0.17 3.02 12.78
N LEU A 20 -0.37 2.73 11.50
CA LEU A 20 -0.70 1.41 11.00
C LEU A 20 0.58 0.76 10.46
N VAL A 21 0.98 -0.39 11.01
CA VAL A 21 2.20 -1.08 10.58
C VAL A 21 1.83 -2.43 10.01
N PHE A 22 2.15 -2.68 8.75
CA PHE A 22 1.89 -3.94 8.07
C PHE A 22 3.18 -4.74 7.93
N ASP A 23 3.11 -6.05 8.18
CA ASP A 23 4.16 -7.05 7.96
C ASP A 23 5.56 -6.62 8.41
N TYR A 24 5.67 -6.17 9.65
CA TYR A 24 6.94 -5.77 10.24
C TYR A 24 7.90 -6.96 10.38
N GLU A 25 8.97 -6.94 9.59
CA GLU A 25 10.15 -7.80 9.76
C GLU A 25 11.37 -7.02 10.26
N THR A 26 11.67 -5.91 9.59
CA THR A 26 12.85 -5.07 9.83
C THR A 26 12.54 -3.59 9.67
N GLY A 27 13.57 -2.76 9.81
CA GLY A 27 13.50 -1.32 9.61
C GLY A 27 13.15 -0.53 10.86
N CYS A 28 13.38 0.77 10.79
CA CYS A 28 13.02 1.71 11.84
C CYS A 28 11.58 2.18 11.61
N LEU A 29 10.73 2.04 12.63
CA LEU A 29 9.41 2.66 12.58
C LEU A 29 9.53 4.19 12.63
N PRO A 30 8.65 4.93 11.93
CA PRO A 30 8.63 6.39 11.96
C PRO A 30 8.01 6.88 13.29
N LEU A 31 8.77 6.75 14.38
CA LEU A 31 8.32 7.11 15.73
C LEU A 31 8.56 8.58 16.09
N ASP A 32 9.21 9.35 15.21
CA ASP A 32 9.53 10.77 15.44
C ASP A 32 8.28 11.65 15.56
N SER A 33 7.15 11.21 15.02
CA SER A 33 5.84 11.85 15.18
C SER A 33 5.21 11.60 16.55
N ASP A 34 5.82 10.74 17.38
CA ASP A 34 5.27 10.23 18.65
C ASP A 34 3.81 9.79 18.50
N PRO A 35 3.54 8.75 17.69
CA PRO A 35 2.18 8.32 17.41
C PRO A 35 1.47 7.97 18.72
N ALA A 36 0.23 8.45 18.85
CA ALA A 36 -0.56 8.25 20.05
C ALA A 36 -0.89 6.76 20.24
N GLU A 37 -1.24 6.10 19.14
CA GLU A 37 -1.68 4.72 19.05
C GLU A 37 -1.03 4.03 17.85
N ALA A 38 -0.89 2.70 17.94
CA ALA A 38 -0.41 1.89 16.83
C ALA A 38 -1.21 0.60 16.67
N VAL A 39 -1.44 0.19 15.42
CA VAL A 39 -2.03 -1.11 15.10
C VAL A 39 -1.10 -1.85 14.16
N PHE A 40 -0.64 -3.02 14.60
CA PHE A 40 0.19 -3.90 13.79
C PHE A 40 -0.67 -4.94 13.08
N PHE A 41 -0.48 -5.08 11.78
CA PHE A 41 -1.10 -6.07 10.92
C PHE A 41 -0.06 -7.08 10.49
N VAL A 42 -0.36 -8.37 10.63
CA VAL A 42 0.54 -9.46 10.22
C VAL A 42 -0.23 -10.43 9.35
N SER A 43 0.14 -10.49 8.08
CA SER A 43 -0.54 -11.27 7.04
C SER A 43 -0.40 -12.77 7.26
N HIS A 44 0.76 -13.24 7.75
CA HIS A 44 1.02 -14.64 8.02
C HIS A 44 2.29 -14.87 8.88
N GLN A 45 2.60 -16.13 9.19
CA GLN A 45 3.61 -16.46 10.21
C GLN A 45 5.09 -16.45 9.78
N HIS A 46 5.40 -16.34 8.48
CA HIS A 46 6.78 -16.41 8.01
C HIS A 46 7.65 -15.27 8.55
N GLN A 47 8.96 -15.49 8.56
CA GLN A 47 9.89 -14.61 9.28
C GLN A 47 10.03 -13.25 8.60
N ASP A 48 9.97 -13.24 7.27
CA ASP A 48 9.96 -12.09 6.36
C ASP A 48 8.69 -11.21 6.45
N HIS A 49 7.69 -11.63 7.24
CA HIS A 49 6.46 -10.86 7.48
C HIS A 49 6.16 -10.65 8.97
N PHE A 50 6.71 -11.48 9.86
CA PHE A 50 6.40 -11.45 11.28
C PHE A 50 7.65 -11.54 12.15
N ASN A 51 8.07 -10.37 12.64
CA ASN A 51 9.02 -10.23 13.73
C ASN A 51 8.30 -10.01 15.08
N PRO A 52 8.39 -10.95 16.04
CA PRO A 52 7.73 -10.81 17.34
C PRO A 52 8.17 -9.63 18.21
N GLN A 53 9.25 -8.94 17.86
CA GLN A 53 9.70 -7.74 18.58
C GLN A 53 8.63 -6.64 18.62
N ILE A 54 7.65 -6.66 17.71
CA ILE A 54 6.49 -5.76 17.74
C ILE A 54 5.78 -5.74 19.11
N PHE A 55 5.78 -6.87 19.84
CA PHE A 55 5.09 -6.98 21.13
C PHE A 55 5.78 -6.23 22.27
N SER A 56 7.05 -5.90 22.11
CA SER A 56 7.88 -5.25 23.14
C SER A 56 8.57 -3.99 22.62
N MET A 57 8.08 -3.43 21.50
CA MET A 57 8.72 -2.30 20.86
C MET A 57 8.35 -1.00 21.57
N GLU A 58 9.32 -0.37 22.22
CA GLU A 58 9.15 0.96 22.80
C GLU A 58 9.16 2.04 21.71
N PRO A 59 8.38 3.14 21.85
CA PRO A 59 7.53 3.48 22.99
C PRO A 59 6.08 2.93 22.87
N LEU A 60 5.82 2.04 21.91
CA LEU A 60 4.50 1.49 21.61
C LEU A 60 4.08 0.37 22.56
N ALA A 61 5.01 -0.14 23.35
CA ALA A 61 4.75 -1.18 24.34
C ALA A 61 3.62 -0.73 25.26
N GLY A 62 2.61 -1.58 25.43
CA GLY A 62 1.46 -1.24 26.24
C GLY A 62 0.38 -0.38 25.54
N ARG A 63 0.66 0.20 24.37
CA ARG A 63 -0.27 1.03 23.59
C ARG A 63 -0.70 0.38 22.27
N ALA A 64 0.09 -0.52 21.72
CA ALA A 64 -0.26 -1.15 20.44
C ALA A 64 -1.37 -2.22 20.56
N ALA A 65 -2.23 -2.25 19.55
CA ALA A 65 -3.13 -3.36 19.22
C ALA A 65 -2.56 -4.17 18.04
N TYR A 66 -3.00 -5.42 17.91
CA TYR A 66 -2.45 -6.36 16.94
C TYR A 66 -3.57 -7.08 16.19
N VAL A 67 -3.50 -7.10 14.87
CA VAL A 67 -4.43 -7.81 13.98
C VAL A 67 -3.62 -8.81 13.17
N LEU A 68 -3.72 -10.08 13.52
CA LEU A 68 -2.85 -11.13 13.02
C LEU A 68 -3.67 -12.16 12.25
N SER A 69 -3.14 -12.69 11.15
CA SER A 69 -3.69 -13.93 10.59
C SER A 69 -3.67 -15.05 11.63
N ARG A 70 -4.71 -15.87 11.64
CA ARG A 70 -4.89 -16.96 12.60
C ARG A 70 -3.77 -18.00 12.55
N ASP A 71 -3.07 -18.14 11.43
CA ASP A 71 -1.92 -19.05 11.28
C ASP A 71 -0.74 -18.69 12.20
N THR A 72 -0.59 -17.41 12.55
CA THR A 72 0.43 -16.91 13.50
C THR A 72 0.22 -17.40 14.92
N ARG A 73 -1.01 -17.78 15.31
CA ARG A 73 -1.41 -18.02 16.70
C ARG A 73 -0.55 -19.06 17.42
N ARG A 74 -0.15 -20.12 16.71
CA ARG A 74 0.71 -21.17 17.32
C ARG A 74 2.09 -20.61 17.66
N LYS A 75 2.67 -19.80 16.77
CA LYS A 75 3.96 -19.14 16.97
C LYS A 75 3.86 -18.14 18.13
N VAL A 76 2.82 -17.30 18.16
CA VAL A 76 2.56 -16.34 19.25
C VAL A 76 2.46 -17.02 20.61
N ARG A 77 1.69 -18.11 20.73
CA ARG A 77 1.59 -18.86 22.00
C ARG A 77 2.90 -19.45 22.46
N LYS A 78 3.72 -19.94 21.52
CA LYS A 78 5.02 -20.55 21.82
C LYS A 78 6.01 -19.51 22.37
N ILE A 79 5.93 -18.27 21.91
CA ILE A 79 6.82 -17.19 22.33
C ILE A 79 6.25 -16.32 23.46
N GLY A 80 5.02 -16.59 23.91
CA GLY A 80 4.39 -15.86 25.01
C GLY A 80 3.91 -14.45 24.65
N GLY A 81 3.40 -14.24 23.43
CA GLY A 81 2.85 -12.94 23.03
C GLY A 81 1.55 -12.55 23.75
N PRO A 82 1.13 -11.27 23.67
CA PRO A 82 0.01 -10.72 24.42
C PRO A 82 -1.35 -11.09 23.80
N GLU A 83 -1.80 -12.34 24.00
CA GLU A 83 -3.04 -12.88 23.41
C GLU A 83 -4.28 -11.98 23.64
N GLU A 84 -4.33 -11.22 24.75
CA GLU A 84 -5.44 -10.32 25.08
C GLU A 84 -5.51 -9.05 24.22
N ARG A 85 -4.44 -8.72 23.50
CA ARG A 85 -4.33 -7.55 22.62
C ARG A 85 -4.34 -7.93 21.13
N ILE A 86 -4.43 -9.23 20.84
CA ILE A 86 -4.37 -9.77 19.48
C ILE A 86 -5.77 -10.14 19.01
N HIS A 87 -6.18 -9.52 17.92
CA HIS A 87 -7.33 -9.93 17.14
C HIS A 87 -6.87 -10.86 16.01
N TYR A 88 -7.16 -12.16 16.15
CA TYR A 88 -6.83 -13.14 15.12
C TYR A 88 -7.91 -13.19 14.04
N MET A 89 -7.51 -13.07 12.77
CA MET A 89 -8.43 -13.13 11.63
C MET A 89 -8.17 -14.32 10.72
N THR A 90 -9.23 -14.86 10.11
CA THR A 90 -9.16 -15.80 8.98
C THR A 90 -9.61 -15.12 7.69
N ALA A 91 -9.38 -15.75 6.54
CA ALA A 91 -9.76 -15.18 5.24
C ALA A 91 -11.28 -14.97 5.12
N GLY A 92 -11.69 -13.79 4.63
CA GLY A 92 -13.09 -13.44 4.41
C GLY A 92 -13.82 -12.89 5.65
N GLU A 93 -13.10 -12.62 6.74
CA GLU A 93 -13.66 -11.98 7.93
C GLU A 93 -13.66 -10.46 7.80
N GLU A 94 -14.61 -9.81 8.46
CA GLU A 94 -14.67 -8.36 8.62
C GLU A 94 -14.90 -8.02 10.10
N VAL A 95 -14.16 -7.03 10.61
CA VAL A 95 -14.27 -6.56 11.99
C VAL A 95 -14.10 -5.04 12.05
N CYS A 96 -14.72 -4.42 13.05
CA CYS A 96 -14.41 -3.06 13.45
C CYS A 96 -13.53 -3.10 14.71
N LEU A 97 -12.40 -2.40 14.68
CA LEU A 97 -11.48 -2.29 15.80
C LEU A 97 -11.29 -0.81 16.16
N ASP A 98 -11.51 -0.46 17.42
CA ASP A 98 -11.22 0.89 17.90
C ASP A 98 -9.72 1.04 18.18
N ALA A 99 -9.13 2.12 17.68
CA ALA A 99 -7.74 2.50 17.86
C ALA A 99 -7.70 3.99 18.26
N GLY A 100 -7.72 4.23 19.57
CA GLY A 100 -7.85 5.58 20.13
C GLY A 100 -9.22 6.19 19.83
N ASP A 101 -9.23 7.33 19.16
CA ASP A 101 -10.43 8.07 18.74
C ASP A 101 -10.98 7.63 17.37
N LYS A 102 -10.35 6.65 16.72
CA LYS A 102 -10.69 6.16 15.38
C LYS A 102 -11.21 4.73 15.45
N THR A 103 -12.08 4.38 14.52
CA THR A 103 -12.52 2.99 14.30
C THR A 103 -12.00 2.52 12.95
N LEU A 104 -11.24 1.42 12.95
CA LEU A 104 -10.76 0.75 11.76
C LEU A 104 -11.78 -0.28 11.29
N ARG A 105 -12.18 -0.25 10.02
CA ARG A 105 -12.91 -1.36 9.37
C ARG A 105 -11.90 -2.25 8.68
N ILE A 106 -11.76 -3.49 9.14
CA ILE A 106 -10.74 -4.41 8.64
C ILE A 106 -11.44 -5.60 7.99
N ARG A 107 -11.13 -5.87 6.73
CA ARG A 107 -11.58 -7.04 5.98
C ARG A 107 -10.37 -7.83 5.49
N THR A 108 -10.46 -9.15 5.51
CA THR A 108 -9.39 -10.05 5.02
C THR A 108 -9.77 -10.76 3.74
N LEU A 109 -8.77 -11.00 2.88
CA LEU A 109 -8.90 -11.86 1.70
C LEU A 109 -8.04 -13.13 1.88
N CYS A 110 -8.34 -14.18 1.14
CA CYS A 110 -7.52 -15.39 1.19
C CYS A 110 -6.23 -15.15 0.42
N SER A 111 -5.09 -15.38 1.05
CA SER A 111 -3.81 -15.46 0.34
C SER A 111 -3.75 -16.72 -0.53
N THR A 112 -3.02 -16.64 -1.64
CA THR A 112 -2.72 -17.78 -2.53
C THR A 112 -1.47 -18.55 -2.09
N ASP A 113 -0.70 -18.02 -1.13
CA ASP A 113 0.40 -18.71 -0.48
C ASP A 113 0.07 -18.98 0.99
N CYS A 114 0.23 -17.97 1.85
CA CYS A 114 0.01 -18.09 3.29
C CYS A 114 -0.81 -16.95 3.88
N GLY A 115 -1.65 -17.27 4.87
CA GLY A 115 -2.42 -16.32 5.68
C GLY A 115 -3.45 -15.50 4.90
N VAL A 116 -3.42 -14.17 5.07
CA VAL A 116 -4.44 -13.25 4.56
C VAL A 116 -3.85 -11.99 3.93
N ALA A 117 -4.59 -11.38 3.00
CA ALA A 117 -4.41 -9.97 2.65
C ALA A 117 -5.37 -9.11 3.47
N PHE A 118 -5.04 -7.83 3.69
CA PHE A 118 -5.87 -6.89 4.44
C PHE A 118 -6.44 -5.79 3.55
N LEU A 119 -7.67 -5.41 3.83
CA LEU A 119 -8.28 -4.15 3.40
C LEU A 119 -8.71 -3.40 4.68
N VAL A 120 -8.13 -2.22 4.90
CA VAL A 120 -8.29 -1.45 6.12
C VAL A 120 -8.84 -0.07 5.79
N GLY A 121 -10.06 0.21 6.25
CA GLY A 121 -10.65 1.54 6.25
C GLY A 121 -10.29 2.31 7.51
N CYS A 122 -9.76 3.51 7.36
CA CYS A 122 -9.42 4.44 8.45
C CYS A 122 -9.93 5.84 8.09
N GLY A 123 -11.11 6.21 8.61
CA GLY A 123 -11.80 7.43 8.20
C GLY A 123 -12.19 7.37 6.73
N GLU A 124 -11.71 8.33 5.94
CA GLU A 124 -11.91 8.36 4.48
C GLU A 124 -10.92 7.48 3.71
N TYR A 125 -9.79 7.08 4.33
CA TYR A 125 -8.77 6.31 3.64
C TYR A 125 -9.09 4.82 3.64
N GLN A 126 -8.76 4.17 2.53
CA GLN A 126 -8.89 2.73 2.36
C GLN A 126 -7.55 2.19 1.86
N ILE A 127 -6.95 1.29 2.64
CA ILE A 127 -5.59 0.79 2.46
C ILE A 127 -5.65 -0.71 2.21
N TYR A 128 -5.02 -1.17 1.14
CA TYR A 128 -4.86 -2.59 0.84
C TYR A 128 -3.42 -3.04 1.08
N HIS A 129 -3.26 -4.14 1.80
CA HIS A 129 -1.99 -4.81 1.97
C HIS A 129 -2.10 -6.26 1.50
N GLY A 130 -1.38 -6.61 0.43
CA GLY A 130 -1.48 -7.92 -0.20
C GLY A 130 -1.03 -9.09 0.68
N GLY A 131 -0.13 -8.86 1.65
CA GLY A 131 0.65 -9.96 2.21
C GLY A 131 1.25 -10.78 1.05
N ASP A 132 1.10 -12.10 1.10
CA ASP A 132 1.49 -12.98 -0.01
C ASP A 132 0.35 -13.38 -0.94
N LEU A 133 -0.73 -12.59 -1.01
CA LEU A 133 -1.73 -12.76 -2.06
C LEU A 133 -1.15 -12.27 -3.40
N ASN A 134 -0.65 -13.19 -4.21
CA ASN A 134 -0.06 -12.91 -5.52
C ASN A 134 -0.30 -14.05 -6.52
N CYS A 135 0.03 -13.81 -7.79
CA CYS A 135 0.09 -14.85 -8.81
C CYS A 135 1.47 -15.53 -8.80
N TRP A 136 1.64 -16.53 -7.92
CA TRP A 136 2.91 -17.27 -7.72
C TRP A 136 3.18 -18.32 -8.80
N SER A 137 3.32 -17.86 -10.05
CA SER A 137 3.69 -18.74 -11.17
C SER A 137 5.20 -18.82 -11.31
N TRP A 138 5.76 -20.03 -11.28
CA TRP A 138 7.20 -20.26 -11.30
C TRP A 138 7.69 -20.81 -12.64
N PRO A 139 8.94 -20.51 -13.05
CA PRO A 139 9.59 -21.20 -14.16
C PRO A 139 9.55 -22.72 -13.97
N GLY A 140 9.05 -23.43 -14.99
CA GLY A 140 8.91 -24.89 -14.96
C GLY A 140 7.56 -25.40 -14.43
N ASP A 141 6.67 -24.52 -13.97
CA ASP A 141 5.30 -24.92 -13.62
C ASP A 141 4.56 -25.54 -14.81
N SER A 142 3.77 -26.58 -14.52
CA SER A 142 2.86 -27.10 -15.52
C SER A 142 1.82 -26.04 -15.90
N LYS A 143 1.34 -26.07 -17.15
CA LYS A 143 0.25 -25.20 -17.60
C LYS A 143 -0.99 -25.29 -16.70
N GLN A 144 -1.29 -26.48 -16.18
CA GLN A 144 -2.41 -26.69 -15.27
C GLN A 144 -2.19 -25.96 -13.94
N HIS A 145 -1.03 -26.10 -13.32
CA HIS A 145 -0.70 -25.45 -12.05
C HIS A 145 -0.76 -23.92 -12.20
N ARG A 146 -0.12 -23.38 -13.24
CA ARG A 146 -0.18 -21.95 -13.53
C ARG A 146 -1.61 -21.44 -13.73
N ASN A 147 -2.42 -22.14 -14.53
CA ASN A 147 -3.82 -21.74 -14.74
C ASN A 147 -4.63 -21.75 -13.43
N GLN A 148 -4.36 -22.69 -12.53
CA GLN A 148 -5.00 -22.75 -11.22
C GLN A 148 -4.57 -21.56 -10.35
N MET A 149 -3.25 -21.28 -10.24
CA MET A 149 -2.72 -20.14 -9.49
C MET A 149 -3.30 -18.81 -9.98
N VAL A 150 -3.32 -18.61 -11.30
CA VAL A 150 -3.95 -17.43 -11.92
C VAL A 150 -5.43 -17.35 -11.55
N ALA A 151 -6.18 -18.44 -11.66
CA ALA A 151 -7.62 -18.44 -11.33
C ALA A 151 -7.88 -18.15 -9.85
N GLU A 152 -7.06 -18.68 -8.94
CA GLU A 152 -7.16 -18.46 -7.51
C GLU A 152 -6.84 -17.02 -7.12
N TYR A 153 -5.74 -16.47 -7.62
CA TYR A 153 -5.37 -15.07 -7.42
C TYR A 153 -6.46 -14.13 -7.93
N ARG A 154 -6.88 -14.33 -9.19
CA ARG A 154 -7.90 -13.48 -9.83
C ARG A 154 -9.23 -13.50 -9.09
N ARG A 155 -9.65 -14.66 -8.57
CA ARG A 155 -10.89 -14.79 -7.79
C ARG A 155 -10.87 -13.91 -6.54
N GLU A 156 -9.74 -13.84 -5.85
CA GLU A 156 -9.60 -13.02 -4.65
C GLU A 156 -9.53 -11.52 -4.99
N ILE A 157 -8.73 -11.13 -5.98
CA ILE A 157 -8.64 -9.71 -6.42
C ILE A 157 -10.00 -9.18 -6.91
N GLN A 158 -10.81 -10.00 -7.56
CA GLN A 158 -12.16 -9.59 -7.99
C GLN A 158 -13.10 -9.24 -6.83
N LYS A 159 -12.80 -9.63 -5.59
CA LYS A 159 -13.56 -9.20 -4.40
C LYS A 159 -13.34 -7.73 -4.04
N LEU A 160 -12.27 -7.12 -4.58
CA LEU A 160 -11.98 -5.69 -4.43
C LEU A 160 -12.69 -4.84 -5.49
N LYS A 161 -13.43 -5.44 -6.42
CA LYS A 161 -14.11 -4.70 -7.48
C LYS A 161 -15.17 -3.76 -6.87
N GLY A 162 -15.07 -2.48 -7.23
CA GLY A 162 -15.95 -1.42 -6.73
C GLY A 162 -15.47 -0.78 -5.44
N GLU A 163 -14.39 -1.27 -4.84
CA GLU A 163 -13.69 -0.56 -3.76
C GLU A 163 -12.85 0.56 -4.35
N LYS A 164 -12.96 1.77 -3.79
CA LYS A 164 -11.97 2.82 -4.00
C LYS A 164 -10.85 2.66 -2.99
N ILE A 165 -9.66 2.34 -3.46
CA ILE A 165 -8.47 2.15 -2.63
C ILE A 165 -7.56 3.36 -2.80
N HIS A 166 -7.11 3.93 -1.69
CA HIS A 166 -6.23 5.09 -1.73
C HIS A 166 -4.76 4.66 -1.80
N VAL A 167 -4.42 3.59 -1.07
CA VAL A 167 -3.06 3.06 -0.98
C VAL A 167 -3.12 1.55 -1.08
N ALA A 168 -2.34 0.98 -1.98
CA ALA A 168 -2.19 -0.46 -2.10
C ALA A 168 -0.72 -0.87 -2.01
N PHE A 169 -0.45 -1.97 -1.31
CA PHE A 169 0.86 -2.62 -1.25
C PHE A 169 0.74 -4.00 -1.89
N CYS A 170 1.46 -4.22 -2.99
CA CYS A 170 1.33 -5.44 -3.81
C CYS A 170 2.69 -6.10 -4.07
N PRO A 171 2.80 -7.44 -4.03
CA PRO A 171 4.05 -8.12 -4.34
C PRO A 171 4.49 -7.90 -5.79
N LEU A 172 5.76 -7.55 -5.98
CA LEU A 172 6.45 -7.45 -7.27
C LEU A 172 7.75 -8.25 -7.14
N ASP A 173 7.66 -9.57 -7.28
CA ASP A 173 8.73 -10.49 -6.89
C ASP A 173 9.61 -10.91 -8.09
N PRO A 174 10.87 -10.44 -8.18
CA PRO A 174 11.78 -10.75 -9.29
C PRO A 174 12.12 -12.24 -9.42
N ARG A 175 11.94 -13.04 -8.36
CA ARG A 175 12.25 -14.49 -8.37
C ARG A 175 11.31 -15.30 -9.27
N LEU A 176 10.16 -14.73 -9.66
CA LEU A 176 9.21 -15.37 -10.58
C LEU A 176 9.60 -15.20 -12.07
N GLU A 177 10.78 -14.62 -12.35
CA GLU A 177 11.35 -14.43 -13.69
C GLU A 177 10.36 -13.79 -14.67
N GLU A 178 9.94 -14.45 -15.75
CA GLU A 178 9.02 -13.86 -16.72
C GLU A 178 7.61 -13.54 -16.15
N TRP A 179 7.26 -14.12 -15.00
CA TRP A 179 5.95 -13.92 -14.33
C TRP A 179 6.00 -12.92 -13.18
N TYR A 180 7.15 -12.27 -12.92
CA TYR A 180 7.38 -11.36 -11.77
C TYR A 180 6.32 -10.28 -11.54
N ALA A 181 5.66 -9.83 -12.60
CA ALA A 181 4.66 -8.76 -12.56
C ALA A 181 3.23 -9.23 -12.87
N GLU A 182 2.97 -10.53 -13.08
CA GLU A 182 1.65 -11.01 -13.54
C GLU A 182 0.53 -10.64 -12.57
N GLY A 183 0.75 -10.84 -11.26
CA GLY A 183 -0.23 -10.44 -10.24
C GLY A 183 -0.38 -8.93 -10.14
N PHE A 184 0.74 -8.21 -10.06
CA PHE A 184 0.77 -6.75 -9.95
C PHE A 184 0.03 -6.06 -11.11
N ARG A 185 0.26 -6.50 -12.37
CA ARG A 185 -0.46 -5.98 -13.54
C ARG A 185 -1.96 -6.23 -13.42
N TYR A 186 -2.34 -7.46 -13.08
CA TYR A 186 -3.76 -7.78 -12.95
C TYR A 186 -4.44 -6.94 -11.86
N PHE A 187 -3.76 -6.64 -10.75
CA PHE A 187 -4.26 -5.71 -9.74
C PHE A 187 -4.49 -4.31 -10.31
N LEU A 188 -3.49 -3.73 -10.99
CA LEU A 188 -3.60 -2.39 -11.60
C LEU A 188 -4.77 -2.29 -12.59
N GLU A 189 -5.00 -3.34 -13.37
CA GLU A 189 -6.06 -3.41 -14.38
C GLU A 189 -7.47 -3.54 -13.79
N HIS A 190 -7.62 -4.15 -12.61
CA HIS A 190 -8.93 -4.57 -12.10
C HIS A 190 -9.36 -3.88 -10.79
N VAL A 191 -8.44 -3.17 -10.14
CA VAL A 191 -8.70 -2.50 -8.86
C VAL A 191 -8.50 -0.99 -9.01
N ASP A 192 -9.49 -0.23 -8.55
CA ASP A 192 -9.43 1.24 -8.50
C ASP A 192 -8.62 1.68 -7.28
N ALA A 193 -7.31 1.76 -7.48
CA ALA A 193 -6.34 2.21 -6.47
C ALA A 193 -5.65 3.50 -6.92
N ASP A 194 -5.62 4.55 -6.10
CA ASP A 194 -4.92 5.81 -6.44
C ASP A 194 -3.42 5.57 -6.62
N TYR A 195 -2.80 4.87 -5.67
CA TYR A 195 -1.38 4.54 -5.71
C TYR A 195 -1.11 3.10 -5.26
N VAL A 196 -0.16 2.46 -5.93
CA VAL A 196 0.28 1.09 -5.64
C VAL A 196 1.79 1.07 -5.42
N TRP A 197 2.20 0.71 -4.22
CA TRP A 197 3.59 0.50 -3.83
C TRP A 197 3.97 -0.98 -4.03
N PRO A 198 5.12 -1.25 -4.66
CA PRO A 198 5.66 -2.60 -4.77
C PRO A 198 6.27 -3.08 -3.46
N MET A 199 6.15 -4.37 -3.21
CA MET A 199 6.77 -5.04 -2.08
C MET A 199 7.35 -6.39 -2.51
N HIS A 200 7.98 -7.13 -1.61
CA HIS A 200 8.48 -8.48 -1.91
C HIS A 200 9.60 -8.51 -2.98
N MET A 201 10.36 -7.41 -3.10
CA MET A 201 11.37 -7.19 -4.16
C MET A 201 12.76 -7.76 -3.86
N TRP A 202 12.99 -8.31 -2.67
CA TRP A 202 14.29 -8.90 -2.27
C TRP A 202 15.51 -7.97 -2.44
N LYS A 203 15.32 -6.67 -2.16
CA LYS A 203 16.33 -5.60 -2.38
C LYS A 203 16.70 -5.34 -3.84
N GLU A 204 16.07 -6.01 -4.79
CA GLU A 204 16.24 -5.76 -6.21
C GLU A 204 15.29 -4.65 -6.69
N PHE A 205 15.45 -3.45 -6.13
CA PHE A 205 14.60 -2.28 -6.39
C PHE A 205 14.54 -1.88 -7.87
N GLY A 206 15.57 -2.21 -8.66
CA GLY A 206 15.56 -2.04 -10.12
C GLY A 206 14.42 -2.79 -10.83
N THR A 207 13.79 -3.76 -10.17
CA THR A 207 12.58 -4.44 -10.65
C THR A 207 11.41 -3.49 -10.85
N VAL A 208 11.30 -2.43 -10.04
CA VAL A 208 10.25 -1.41 -10.21
C VAL A 208 10.46 -0.62 -11.49
N GLY A 209 11.69 -0.19 -11.77
CA GLY A 209 12.03 0.50 -13.03
C GLY A 209 11.74 -0.37 -14.25
N ARG A 210 12.19 -1.64 -14.25
CA ARG A 210 11.87 -2.60 -15.31
C ARG A 210 10.36 -2.77 -15.51
N PHE A 211 9.60 -2.77 -14.42
CA PHE A 211 8.15 -2.87 -14.49
C PHE A 211 7.50 -1.62 -15.10
N LEU A 212 7.89 -0.43 -14.64
CA LEU A 212 7.42 0.85 -15.19
C LEU A 212 7.72 0.97 -16.69
N ASP A 213 8.92 0.60 -17.13
CA ASP A 213 9.32 0.61 -18.54
C ASP A 213 8.49 -0.37 -19.39
N SER A 214 7.96 -1.42 -18.76
CA SER A 214 7.12 -2.43 -19.43
C SER A 214 5.65 -2.04 -19.54
N LEU A 215 5.20 -1.00 -18.85
CA LEU A 215 3.83 -0.52 -18.95
C LEU A 215 3.69 0.35 -20.20
N GLU A 216 2.58 0.21 -20.91
CA GLU A 216 2.24 1.07 -22.06
C GLU A 216 1.27 2.20 -21.65
N ASP A 217 0.49 1.98 -20.61
CA ASP A 217 -0.53 2.91 -20.11
C ASP A 217 0.07 3.90 -19.10
N GLU A 218 0.16 5.18 -19.48
CA GLU A 218 0.67 6.26 -18.63
C GLU A 218 -0.16 6.48 -17.36
N LYS A 219 -1.47 6.20 -17.40
CA LYS A 219 -2.31 6.24 -16.21
C LYS A 219 -1.89 5.16 -15.22
N GLN A 220 -1.61 3.96 -15.71
CA GLN A 220 -1.11 2.88 -14.85
C GLN A 220 0.28 3.20 -14.30
N LYS A 221 1.19 3.73 -15.12
CA LYS A 221 2.52 4.17 -14.65
C LYS A 221 2.41 5.21 -13.55
N GLY A 222 1.55 6.22 -13.72
CA GLY A 222 1.35 7.29 -12.75
C GLY A 222 0.79 6.83 -11.39
N ARG A 223 0.26 5.61 -11.31
CA ARG A 223 -0.24 4.97 -10.07
C ARG A 223 0.84 4.14 -9.36
N VAL A 224 1.90 3.74 -10.04
CA VAL A 224 2.95 2.89 -9.44
C VAL A 224 4.01 3.76 -8.79
N VAL A 225 4.27 3.54 -7.51
CA VAL A 225 5.26 4.33 -6.76
C VAL A 225 6.61 3.62 -6.75
N SER A 226 7.67 4.36 -7.09
CA SER A 226 9.03 3.83 -7.13
C SER A 226 9.62 3.69 -5.73
N VAL A 227 10.05 2.48 -5.38
CA VAL A 227 10.75 2.18 -4.13
C VAL A 227 12.21 1.84 -4.45
N SER A 228 13.15 2.45 -3.74
CA SER A 228 14.58 2.39 -4.05
C SER A 228 15.48 1.98 -2.87
N HIS A 229 15.00 2.11 -1.63
CA HIS A 229 15.70 1.67 -0.42
C HIS A 229 14.74 1.50 0.76
N ASP A 230 15.19 0.80 1.80
CA ASP A 230 14.47 0.75 3.08
C ASP A 230 14.45 2.12 3.76
N GLY A 231 13.38 2.40 4.49
CA GLY A 231 13.17 3.66 5.19
C GLY A 231 12.80 4.81 4.26
N GLN A 232 12.57 4.57 2.97
CA GLN A 232 12.06 5.59 2.05
C GLN A 232 10.66 6.03 2.47
N GLN A 233 10.40 7.33 2.37
CA GLN A 233 9.20 7.95 2.92
C GLN A 233 8.46 8.76 1.86
N TRP A 234 7.14 8.78 2.01
CA TRP A 234 6.27 9.61 1.21
C TRP A 234 5.25 10.31 2.08
N GLU A 235 4.90 11.52 1.68
CA GLU A 235 3.75 12.24 2.21
C GLU A 235 2.66 12.31 1.16
N CYS A 236 1.42 12.17 1.59
CA CYS A 236 0.25 12.26 0.74
C CYS A 236 -0.68 13.37 1.22
N GLY A 237 -1.21 14.13 0.26
CA GLY A 237 -2.18 15.21 0.46
C GLY A 237 -3.27 15.16 -0.60
N ARG A 238 -4.37 15.88 -0.38
CA ARG A 238 -5.49 15.94 -1.31
C ARG A 238 -5.47 17.22 -2.13
N VAL A 239 -5.73 17.11 -3.42
CA VAL A 239 -5.97 18.28 -4.28
C VAL A 239 -7.20 19.01 -3.74
N ALA A 240 -7.00 20.23 -3.28
CA ALA A 240 -8.05 21.10 -2.76
C ALA A 240 -8.64 22.00 -3.86
N GLU A 241 -7.82 22.38 -4.84
CA GLU A 241 -8.20 23.27 -5.94
C GLU A 241 -7.23 23.04 -7.11
N ILE A 242 -7.75 23.09 -8.34
CA ILE A 242 -6.97 23.13 -9.57
C ILE A 242 -7.21 24.48 -10.23
N GLU A 243 -6.17 25.30 -10.31
CA GLU A 243 -6.21 26.60 -10.96
C GLU A 243 -5.60 26.48 -12.37
N GLU A 244 -6.43 26.61 -13.40
CA GLU A 244 -6.01 26.70 -14.80
C GLU A 244 -5.61 28.15 -15.12
N PRO A 245 -4.35 28.45 -15.45
CA PRO A 245 -3.94 29.82 -15.77
C PRO A 245 -4.60 30.30 -17.07
N ASP A 246 -5.32 31.42 -16.99
CA ASP A 246 -5.89 32.10 -18.15
C ASP A 246 -4.81 32.95 -18.84
N PHE A 247 -4.48 32.60 -20.09
CA PHE A 247 -3.50 33.33 -20.91
C PHE A 247 -4.16 34.45 -21.77
N GLY A 248 -5.47 34.64 -21.66
CA GLY A 248 -6.21 35.66 -22.39
C GLY A 248 -5.99 35.60 -23.91
N CYS A 249 -5.98 36.77 -24.56
CA CYS A 249 -5.81 36.87 -26.02
C CYS A 249 -4.35 36.81 -26.50
N GLU A 250 -3.37 36.85 -25.60
CA GLU A 250 -1.94 36.88 -25.97
C GLU A 250 -1.43 35.50 -26.42
N GLY A 251 -2.20 34.43 -26.13
CA GLY A 251 -1.82 33.07 -26.45
C GLY A 251 -0.65 32.58 -25.59
N ARG A 252 -0.47 31.26 -25.52
CA ARG A 252 0.70 30.67 -24.87
C ARG A 252 1.92 30.83 -25.79
N PRO A 253 3.15 30.97 -25.24
CA PRO A 253 4.36 30.88 -26.04
C PRO A 253 4.40 29.57 -26.84
N ASP A 254 4.83 29.64 -28.11
CA ASP A 254 4.91 28.48 -28.99
C ASP A 254 5.80 27.38 -28.36
N GLY A 255 5.20 26.21 -28.12
CA GLY A 255 5.90 25.02 -27.61
C GLY A 255 5.84 24.82 -26.10
N GLU A 256 5.23 25.72 -25.33
CA GLU A 256 4.99 25.49 -23.90
C GLU A 256 3.72 24.66 -23.66
N ALA A 257 3.85 23.59 -22.87
CA ALA A 257 2.71 22.80 -22.43
C ALA A 257 1.83 23.62 -21.48
N ALA A 258 0.52 23.47 -21.61
CA ALA A 258 -0.45 23.89 -20.62
C ALA A 258 -0.04 23.40 -19.22
N GLN A 259 0.12 24.29 -18.25
CA GLN A 259 0.42 23.92 -16.86
C GLN A 259 -0.72 24.41 -15.98
N ASP A 260 -1.19 23.55 -15.09
CA ASP A 260 -2.16 23.90 -14.07
C ASP A 260 -1.51 23.92 -12.70
N ARG A 261 -2.03 24.77 -11.83
CA ARG A 261 -1.55 24.92 -10.46
C ARG A 261 -2.48 24.16 -9.52
N LEU A 262 -1.95 23.12 -8.91
CA LEU A 262 -2.66 22.31 -7.93
C LEU A 262 -2.34 22.83 -6.52
N LEU A 263 -3.36 23.22 -5.79
CA LEU A 263 -3.28 23.45 -4.35
C LEU A 263 -3.59 22.15 -3.63
N VAL A 264 -2.64 21.64 -2.85
CA VAL A 264 -2.76 20.35 -2.19
C VAL A 264 -2.75 20.55 -0.69
N ARG A 265 -3.83 20.14 -0.04
CA ARG A 265 -3.95 20.15 1.41
C ARG A 265 -3.25 18.93 2.00
N MET A 266 -2.28 19.19 2.84
CA MET A 266 -1.56 18.18 3.61
C MET A 266 -2.30 17.89 4.91
N GLU A 267 -1.95 16.79 5.55
CA GLU A 267 -2.60 16.37 6.80
C GLU A 267 -2.27 17.27 8.00
N ASP A 268 -1.08 17.87 8.04
CA ASP A 268 -0.70 18.86 9.05
C ASP A 268 -1.42 20.21 8.90
N GLY A 269 -2.36 20.30 7.94
CA GLY A 269 -3.12 21.51 7.60
C GLY A 269 -2.37 22.47 6.69
N SER A 270 -1.10 22.21 6.37
CA SER A 270 -0.35 23.01 5.40
C SER A 270 -0.90 22.81 3.98
N THR A 271 -0.59 23.76 3.10
CA THR A 271 -0.91 23.65 1.67
C THR A 271 0.38 23.64 0.87
N ARG A 272 0.55 22.63 0.02
CA ARG A 272 1.63 22.55 -0.96
C ARG A 272 1.12 22.93 -2.33
N VAL A 273 2.00 23.48 -3.16
CA VAL A 273 1.69 23.81 -4.56
C VAL A 273 2.44 22.83 -5.45
N ARG A 274 1.75 22.30 -6.46
CA ARG A 274 2.37 21.53 -7.54
C ARG A 274 1.94 22.11 -8.88
N TRP A 275 2.88 22.27 -9.78
CA TRP A 275 2.59 22.57 -11.18
C TRP A 275 2.70 21.27 -11.97
N GLU A 276 1.66 20.93 -12.71
CA GLU A 276 1.67 19.77 -13.61
C GLU A 276 1.09 20.17 -14.96
N ALA A 277 1.49 19.45 -16.01
CA ALA A 277 0.90 19.66 -17.33
C ALA A 277 -0.58 19.25 -17.32
N ASP A 278 -1.46 20.07 -17.89
CA ASP A 278 -2.91 19.78 -18.03
C ASP A 278 -3.13 18.39 -18.65
N SER A 279 -2.40 18.08 -19.73
CA SER A 279 -2.47 16.76 -20.37
C SER A 279 -2.08 15.61 -19.42
N SER A 280 -1.09 15.82 -18.54
CA SER A 280 -0.69 14.81 -17.54
C SER A 280 -1.77 14.61 -16.49
N LEU A 281 -2.45 15.68 -16.05
CA LEU A 281 -3.56 15.59 -15.11
C LEU A 281 -4.72 14.80 -15.72
N TYR A 282 -5.08 15.12 -16.96
CA TYR A 282 -6.11 14.41 -17.71
C TYR A 282 -5.77 12.92 -17.89
N ASP A 283 -4.57 12.61 -18.35
CA ASP A 283 -4.13 11.23 -18.61
C ASP A 283 -4.13 10.39 -17.33
N ARG A 284 -3.71 10.98 -16.21
CA ARG A 284 -3.71 10.32 -14.89
C ARG A 284 -5.09 10.32 -14.23
N GLY A 285 -6.03 11.11 -14.73
CA GLY A 285 -7.35 11.31 -14.14
C GLY A 285 -7.29 11.97 -12.76
N VAL A 286 -6.40 12.95 -12.59
CA VAL A 286 -6.29 13.75 -11.36
C VAL A 286 -7.32 14.88 -11.41
N ASP A 287 -8.11 14.97 -10.35
CA ASP A 287 -9.17 15.96 -10.14
C ASP A 287 -9.14 16.47 -8.67
N GLU A 288 -9.96 17.47 -8.33
CA GLU A 288 -10.17 17.88 -6.95
C GLU A 288 -10.59 16.70 -6.06
N GLY A 289 -10.03 16.64 -4.86
CA GLY A 289 -10.16 15.52 -3.92
C GLY A 289 -9.19 14.36 -4.17
N SER A 290 -8.53 14.31 -5.34
CA SER A 290 -7.55 13.26 -5.66
C SER A 290 -6.38 13.27 -4.69
N LEU A 291 -5.88 12.09 -4.36
CA LEU A 291 -4.66 11.95 -3.57
C LEU A 291 -3.45 12.24 -4.46
N LEU A 292 -2.49 13.02 -3.95
CA LEU A 292 -1.16 13.18 -4.54
C LEU A 292 -0.10 12.78 -3.53
N THR A 293 1.03 12.27 -4.00
CA THR A 293 2.15 11.80 -3.19
C THR A 293 3.46 12.51 -3.52
N TRP A 294 4.30 12.77 -2.52
CA TRP A 294 5.67 13.29 -2.63
C TRP A 294 6.61 12.40 -1.84
N GLU A 295 7.75 12.07 -2.42
CA GLU A 295 8.88 11.51 -1.65
C GLU A 295 9.50 12.61 -0.76
N VAL A 296 9.90 12.24 0.46
CA VAL A 296 10.46 13.17 1.47
C VAL A 296 11.72 12.65 2.14
#